data_AF-A0A847VMK2-F1
#
_entry.id   AF-A0A847VMK2-F1
#
_cell.length_a   1.000
_cell.length_b   1.000
_cell.length_c   1.000
_cell.angle_alpha   90.00
_cell.angle_beta   90.00
_cell.angle_gamma   90.00
#
_symmetry.space_group_name_H-M   'P 1'
#
loop_
_entity.id
_entity.type
_entity.pdbx_description
1 polymer ?
#
loop_
_entity_poly.entity_id
_entity_poly.type
_entity_poly.pdbx_seq_one_letter_code
_entity_poly.pdbx_strand_id
1 'polypeptide(L)' 'QEVWRFKAREADRRHVEDSIRQGRHDVDCSTERKGSPHVLVCTKNQASYARRVAQRRADLDDLTRLNA' A
#
# COMPACT_ATOMS: atom_id res chain seq x y z
N GLN A 1 11.74 -7.93 2.59
CA GLN A 1 10.79 -6.81 2.43
C GLN A 1 11.61 -5.62 1.95
N GLU A 2 11.33 -5.12 0.75
CA GLU A 2 12.09 -4.02 0.15
C GLU A 2 11.61 -2.68 0.71
N VAL A 3 12.56 -1.86 1.14
CA VAL A 3 12.31 -0.55 1.74
C VAL A 3 13.03 0.50 0.91
N TRP A 4 12.26 1.44 0.36
CA TRP A 4 12.78 2.61 -0.33
C TRP A 4 12.69 3.84 0.55
N ARG A 5 13.70 4.70 0.50
CA ARG A 5 13.80 5.92 1.32
C ARG A 5 13.95 7.14 0.42
N PHE A 6 13.06 8.11 0.63
CA PHE A 6 12.98 9.32 -0.18
C PHE A 6 13.09 10.57 0.70
N LYS A 7 14.30 11.15 0.72
CA LYS A 7 14.59 12.38 1.47
C LYS A 7 14.26 13.59 0.60
N ALA A 8 13.21 14.32 0.97
CA ALA A 8 12.76 15.50 0.24
C ALA A 8 11.95 16.44 1.14
N ARG A 9 11.74 17.67 0.67
CA ARG A 9 10.80 18.62 1.30
C ARG A 9 9.38 18.05 1.29
N GLU A 10 8.53 18.61 2.13
CA GLU A 10 7.19 18.08 2.37
C GLU A 10 6.31 17.99 1.11
N ALA A 11 6.34 19.01 0.25
CA ALA A 11 5.55 19.02 -0.99
C ALA A 11 5.84 17.80 -1.89
N ASP A 12 7.12 17.47 -2.08
CA ASP A 12 7.51 16.37 -2.96
C ASP A 12 7.20 15.01 -2.30
N ARG A 13 7.41 14.88 -0.98
CA ARG A 13 7.02 13.67 -0.25
C ARG A 13 5.51 13.42 -0.32
N ARG A 14 4.71 14.48 -0.14
CA ARG A 14 3.26 14.41 -0.21
C ARG A 14 2.79 14.00 -1.60
N HIS A 15 3.40 14.53 -2.66
CA HIS A 15 3.08 14.14 -4.02
C HIS A 15 3.28 12.63 -4.27
N VAL A 16 4.38 12.06 -3.79
CA VAL A 16 4.65 10.61 -3.89
C VAL A 16 3.64 9.80 -3.07
N GLU A 17 3.38 10.21 -1.83
CA GLU A 17 2.42 9.54 -0.94
C GLU A 17 0.99 9.56 -1.52
N ASP A 18 0.56 10.71 -2.05
CA ASP A 18 -0.76 10.86 -2.67
C ASP A 18 -0.89 10.01 -3.93
N SER A 19 0.15 9.97 -4.77
CA SER A 19 0.17 9.12 -5.98
C SER A 19 0.06 7.63 -5.62
N ILE A 20 0.77 7.18 -4.58
CA ILE A 20 0.68 5.80 -4.08
C ILE A 20 -0.73 5.47 -3.58
N ARG A 21 -1.33 6.38 -2.79
CA ARG A 21 -2.68 6.21 -2.23
C ARG A 21 -3.76 6.21 -3.32
N GLN A 22 -3.69 7.14 -4.26
CA GLN A 22 -4.65 7.25 -5.37
C GLN A 22 -4.57 6.03 -6.30
N GLY A 23 -3.36 5.57 -6.60
CA GLY A 23 -3.13 4.36 -7.40
C GLY A 23 -3.45 3.05 -6.65
N ARG A 24 -3.73 3.11 -5.34
CA ARG A 24 -3.92 1.96 -4.45
C ARG A 24 -2.79 0.92 -4.61
N HIS A 25 -1.56 1.41 -4.76
CA HIS A 25 -0.40 0.56 -4.93
C HIS A 25 -0.06 -0.16 -3.63
N ASP A 26 0.55 -1.34 -3.77
CA ASP A 26 0.95 -2.19 -2.64
C ASP A 26 2.23 -1.66 -1.96
N VAL A 27 2.14 -0.46 -1.42
CA VAL A 27 3.24 0.25 -0.78
C VAL A 27 2.72 1.01 0.43
N ASP A 28 3.24 0.69 1.61
CA ASP A 28 3.00 1.45 2.83
C ASP A 28 3.96 2.63 2.91
N CYS A 29 3.44 3.78 3.30
CA CYS A 29 4.20 5.02 3.45
C CYS A 29 4.28 5.44 4.91
N SER A 30 5.46 5.81 5.37
CA SER A 30 5.66 6.44 6.69
C SER A 30 6.68 7.57 6.60
N THR A 31 6.55 8.60 7.43
CA THR A 31 7.53 9.71 7.46
C THR A 31 8.46 9.55 8.65
N GLU A 32 9.75 9.38 8.39
CA GLU A 32 10.80 9.44 9.40
C GLU A 32 11.18 10.92 9.64
N ARG A 33 10.96 11.39 10.87
CA ARG A 33 11.17 12.79 11.29
C ARG A 33 12.51 12.95 12.01
N LYS A 34 13.59 12.51 11.36
CA LYS A 34 14.96 12.66 11.86
C LYS A 34 15.74 13.66 11.00
N GLY A 35 15.92 14.87 11.54
CA GLY A 35 16.57 15.98 10.83
C GLY A 35 15.72 16.57 9.72
N SER A 36 16.20 17.65 9.11
CA SER A 36 15.54 18.31 7.98
C SER A 36 16.39 18.17 6.71
N PRO A 37 15.79 17.90 5.53
CA PRO A 37 14.39 17.51 5.30
C PRO A 37 14.07 16.10 5.83
N HIS A 38 12.80 15.85 6.18
CA HIS A 38 12.30 14.52 6.59
C HIS A 38 12.41 13.49 5.44
N VAL A 39 12.27 12.20 5.79
CA VAL A 39 12.35 11.08 4.84
C VAL A 39 10.99 10.39 4.73
N LEU A 40 10.50 10.18 3.52
CA LEU A 40 9.39 9.25 3.25
C LEU A 40 9.95 7.84 3.08
N VAL A 41 9.53 6.92 3.93
CA VAL A 41 9.89 5.51 3.90
C VAL A 41 8.73 4.75 3.25
N CYS A 42 8.99 4.19 2.08
CA CYS A 42 8.04 3.40 1.30
C CYS A 42 8.41 1.93 1.43
N THR A 43 7.46 1.11 1.89
CA THR A 43 7.69 -0.31 2.11
C THR A 43 6.75 -1.11 1.23
N LYS A 44 7.31 -1.96 0.36
CA LYS A 44 6.50 -2.84 -0.49
C LYS A 44 5.69 -3.80 0.38
N ASN A 45 4.41 -3.93 0.09
CA ASN A 45 3.52 -4.91 0.72
C ASN A 45 2.82 -5.79 -0.35
N GLN A 46 1.81 -6.55 0.07
CA GLN A 46 1.01 -7.46 -0.77
C GLN A 46 -0.50 -7.23 -0.55
N ALA A 47 -0.90 -5.99 -0.25
CA ALA A 47 -2.27 -5.68 0.16
C ALA A 47 -3.31 -6.04 -0.93
N SER A 48 -3.02 -5.78 -2.20
CA SER A 48 -3.90 -6.12 -3.31
C SER A 48 -4.04 -7.63 -3.49
N TYR A 49 -2.95 -8.38 -3.31
CA TYR A 49 -2.98 -9.84 -3.32
C TYR A 49 -3.85 -10.38 -2.19
N ALA A 50 -3.63 -9.92 -0.95
CA ALA A 50 -4.42 -10.33 0.20
C ALA A 50 -5.92 -10.05 0.00
N ARG A 51 -6.27 -8.89 -0.57
CA ARG A 51 -7.65 -8.55 -0.93
C ARG A 51 -8.24 -9.52 -1.95
N ARG A 52 -7.49 -9.89 -2.99
CA ARG A 52 -7.94 -10.87 -4.01
C ARG A 52 -8.11 -12.26 -3.42
N VAL A 53 -7.23 -12.68 -2.51
CA VAL A 53 -7.37 -13.97 -1.80
C VAL A 53 -8.64 -13.99 -0.96
N ALA A 54 -8.92 -12.92 -0.22
CA ALA A 54 -10.16 -12.80 0.55
C ALA A 54 -11.40 -12.86 -0.34
N GLN A 55 -11.40 -12.11 -1.45
CA GLN A 55 -12.50 -12.14 -2.42
C GLN A 55 -12.72 -13.55 -2.96
N ARG A 56 -11.66 -14.23 -3.38
CA ARG A 56 -11.75 -15.59 -3.94
C ARG A 56 -12.39 -16.58 -2.97
N ARG A 57 -12.11 -16.46 -1.66
CA ARG A 57 -12.71 -17.32 -0.63
C ARG A 57 -14.22 -17.07 -0.55
N ALA A 58 -14.62 -15.79 -0.49
CA ALA A 58 -16.04 -15.43 -0.49
C ALA A 58 -16.76 -15.94 -1.76
N ASP A 59 -16.12 -15.81 -2.93
CA ASP A 59 -16.70 -16.28 -4.19
C ASP A 59 -16.93 -17.82 -4.19
N LEU A 60 -16.06 -18.59 -3.54
CA LEU A 60 -16.24 -20.05 -3.40
C LEU A 60 -17.40 -20.40 -2.47
N ASP A 61 -17.54 -19.67 -1.37
CA ASP A 61 -18.66 -19.85 -0.44
C ASP A 61 -19.98 -19.48 -1.13
N ASP A 62 -20.00 -18.40 -1.91
CA ASP A 62 -21.14 -17.98 -2.73
C ASP A 62 -21.53 -19.04 -3.76
N LEU A 63 -20.55 -19.56 -4.51
CA LEU A 63 -20.79 -20.64 -5.47
C LEU A 63 -21.35 -21.90 -4.80
N THR A 64 -20.88 -22.23 -3.61
CA THR A 64 -21.40 -23.39 -2.87
C THR A 64 -22.86 -23.17 -2.47
N ARG A 65 -23.22 -21.95 -2.03
CA ARG A 65 -24.60 -21.60 -1.67
C ARG A 65 -25.55 -21.59 -2.85
N LEU A 66 -25.09 -21.15 -4.03
CA LEU A 66 -25.92 -21.09 -5.24
C LEU A 66 -26.16 -22.46 -5.89
N ASN A 67 -25.27 -23.43 -5.65
CA ASN A 67 -25.37 -24.77 -6.23
C ASN A 67 -25.96 -25.82 -5.26
N ALA A 68 -26.36 -25.41 -4.05
CA ALA A 68 -27.06 -26.23 -3.06
C ALA A 68 -28.58 -26.12 -3.24
#